data_AF-A0A0G1GVP0-F1
#
_entry.id   AF-A0A0G1GVP0-F1
#
_cell.length_a   1.000
_cell.length_b   1.000
_cell.length_c   1.000
_cell.angle_alpha   90.00
_cell.angle_beta   90.00
_cell.angle_gamma   90.00
#
_symmetry.space_group_name_H-M   'P 1'
#
loop_
_entity.id
_entity.type
_entity.pdbx_description
1 polymer ?
#
loop_
_entity_poly.entity_id
_entity_poly.type
_entity_poly.pdbx_seq_one_letter_code
_entity_poly.pdbx_strand_id
1 'polypeptide(L)'
;MDKKEKTHSHEEEKVQEKSDAIEIKLKKLEPVKFKEAVNSVGKEIKRNKALVFALLVLGLGALLYNYKSLFIAATVQGKPIYRWEVIRVLESQLGEQALNNMIEKKLVQNEAVAKNIVVSQDEINMKIATIQDGIVQGGQTMEQFLEQNGMTEADFRDQVRHIALIEKLMQDKVTVTEEEITQYIEENKENFPEITDDEQGRSLVRESLKQTKMSQEYYNYIAELKTAGNVNVLINY
;
A
#
# COMPACT_ATOMS: atom_id res chain seq x y z
N MET A 1 -61.50 40.96 4.43
CA MET A 1 -60.76 41.07 5.69
C MET A 1 -60.09 39.75 5.99
N ASP A 2 -58.82 39.84 6.39
CA ASP A 2 -58.02 38.87 7.13
C ASP A 2 -57.73 37.46 6.58
N LYS A 3 -56.47 37.30 6.12
CA LYS A 3 -55.54 36.29 6.67
C LYS A 3 -54.15 36.42 6.01
N LYS A 4 -53.28 37.23 6.58
CA LYS A 4 -51.81 37.13 6.39
C LYS A 4 -51.13 37.78 7.60
N GLU A 5 -50.96 37.00 8.66
CA GLU A 5 -49.87 37.18 9.64
C GLU A 5 -49.90 35.99 10.61
N LYS A 6 -48.74 35.65 11.17
CA LYS A 6 -48.45 34.48 12.03
C LYS A 6 -48.06 33.19 11.32
N THR A 7 -46.93 33.20 10.63
CA THR A 7 -46.05 32.01 10.61
C THR A 7 -44.54 32.34 10.58
N HIS A 8 -44.13 33.62 10.67
CA HIS A 8 -42.70 33.97 10.56
C HIS A 8 -41.97 34.20 11.90
N SER A 9 -42.66 34.15 13.05
CA SER A 9 -42.07 34.49 14.36
C SER A 9 -41.68 33.29 15.25
N HIS A 10 -41.81 32.04 14.78
CA HIS A 10 -41.56 30.84 15.61
C HIS A 10 -40.29 30.07 15.25
N GLU A 11 -39.60 30.45 14.17
CA GLU A 11 -38.42 29.74 13.67
C GLU A 11 -37.10 30.45 14.03
N GLU A 12 -37.09 31.79 14.12
CA GLU A 12 -35.93 32.57 14.58
C GLU A 12 -35.64 32.39 16.08
N GLU A 13 -36.68 32.24 16.92
CA GLU A 13 -36.55 32.05 18.38
C GLU A 13 -35.89 30.71 18.73
N LYS A 14 -36.12 29.64 17.93
CA LYS A 14 -35.49 28.33 18.11
C LYS A 14 -34.02 28.27 17.67
N VAL A 15 -33.59 29.16 16.78
CA VAL A 15 -32.21 29.22 16.29
C VAL A 15 -31.31 29.96 17.30
N GLN A 16 -31.82 30.98 17.98
CA GLN A 16 -31.09 31.73 19.00
C GLN A 16 -30.91 30.94 20.30
N GLU A 17 -31.93 30.20 20.75
CA GLU A 17 -31.87 29.40 21.98
C GLU A 17 -30.89 28.20 21.87
N LYS A 18 -30.73 27.61 20.67
CA LYS A 18 -29.73 26.56 20.41
C LYS A 18 -28.30 27.11 20.26
N SER A 19 -28.15 28.30 19.69
CA SER A 19 -26.88 29.03 19.60
C SER A 19 -26.31 29.31 20.99
N ASP A 20 -27.13 29.88 21.88
CA ASP A 20 -26.71 30.24 23.23
C ASP A 20 -26.48 29.01 24.13
N ALA A 21 -27.22 27.92 23.91
CA ALA A 21 -27.00 26.65 24.61
C ALA A 21 -25.70 25.93 24.20
N ILE A 22 -25.22 26.12 22.98
CA ILE A 22 -23.93 25.59 22.51
C ILE A 22 -22.78 26.45 23.04
N GLU A 23 -22.95 27.77 23.10
CA GLU A 23 -21.91 28.68 23.59
C GLU A 23 -21.72 28.60 25.12
N ILE A 24 -22.76 28.26 25.88
CA ILE A 24 -22.66 28.06 27.35
C ILE A 24 -21.96 26.74 27.73
N LYS A 25 -21.95 25.71 26.85
CA LYS A 25 -21.23 24.45 27.11
C LYS A 25 -19.74 24.48 26.77
N LEU A 26 -19.24 25.56 26.18
CA LEU A 26 -17.79 25.81 26.03
C LEU A 26 -17.19 26.71 27.13
N LYS A 27 -17.95 26.98 28.21
CA LYS A 27 -17.42 27.73 29.35
C LYS A 27 -16.49 26.86 30.20
N LYS A 28 -15.18 27.00 29.93
CA LYS A 28 -14.04 26.58 30.75
C LYS A 28 -13.94 25.07 31.04
N LEU A 29 -13.52 24.31 30.05
CA LEU A 29 -12.50 23.31 30.35
C LEU A 29 -11.21 24.10 30.55
N GLU A 30 -10.83 24.35 31.81
CA GLU A 30 -9.51 24.90 32.10
C GLU A 30 -8.46 24.09 31.33
N PRO A 31 -7.47 24.72 30.68
CA PRO A 31 -6.41 23.94 30.07
C PRO A 31 -5.82 23.09 31.18
N VAL A 32 -5.92 21.76 31.05
CA VAL A 32 -5.31 20.81 31.99
C VAL A 32 -3.93 21.35 32.25
N LYS A 33 -3.67 21.77 33.49
CA LYS A 33 -2.47 22.51 33.87
C LYS A 33 -1.28 21.56 33.85
N PHE A 34 -0.93 21.12 32.65
CA PHE A 34 0.07 20.10 32.37
C PHE A 34 1.41 20.54 32.95
N LYS A 35 1.70 21.84 32.94
CA LYS A 35 2.90 22.41 33.53
C LYS A 35 2.94 22.32 35.06
N GLU A 36 1.81 22.50 35.75
CA GLU A 36 1.72 22.33 37.21
C GLU A 36 1.74 20.84 37.60
N ALA A 37 1.07 19.98 36.82
CA ALA A 37 1.11 18.53 36.98
C ALA A 37 2.51 17.94 36.71
N VAL A 38 3.23 18.44 35.69
CA VAL A 38 4.61 18.03 35.38
C VAL A 38 5.58 18.52 36.46
N ASN A 39 5.37 19.71 37.02
CA ASN A 39 6.21 20.24 38.10
C ASN A 39 5.99 19.51 39.43
N SER A 40 4.74 19.13 39.77
CA SER A 40 4.45 18.33 40.96
C SER A 40 5.00 16.91 40.83
N VAL A 41 4.87 16.30 39.65
CA VAL A 41 5.49 15.01 39.29
C VAL A 41 7.03 15.10 39.40
N GLY A 42 7.66 16.16 38.89
CA GLY A 42 9.10 16.36 38.98
C GLY A 42 9.64 16.50 40.41
N LYS A 43 8.88 17.10 41.32
CA LYS A 43 9.25 17.26 42.74
C LYS A 43 9.13 15.94 43.51
N GLU A 44 8.10 15.15 43.22
CA GLU A 44 7.90 13.79 43.79
C GLU A 44 8.92 12.77 43.26
N ILE A 45 9.30 12.87 41.96
CA ILE A 45 10.36 12.04 41.35
C ILE A 45 11.71 12.23 42.07
N LYS A 46 12.05 13.46 42.47
CA LYS A 46 13.29 13.74 43.21
C LYS A 46 13.24 13.24 44.66
N ARG A 47 12.05 13.22 45.28
CA ARG A 47 11.85 12.80 46.67
C ARG A 47 11.88 11.29 46.83
N ASN A 48 11.29 10.55 45.89
CA ASN A 48 11.09 9.10 46.01
C ASN A 48 11.56 8.35 44.75
N LYS A 49 12.85 8.47 44.41
CA LYS A 49 13.46 7.81 43.24
C LYS A 49 13.19 6.31 43.17
N ALA A 50 13.16 5.63 44.33
CA ALA A 50 12.87 4.20 44.42
C ALA A 50 11.42 3.85 44.04
N LEU A 51 10.43 4.66 44.43
CA LEU A 51 9.03 4.46 44.05
C LEU A 51 8.79 4.74 42.57
N VAL A 52 9.46 5.75 42.02
CA VAL A 52 9.38 6.04 40.57
C VAL A 52 10.03 4.93 39.76
N PHE A 53 11.17 4.40 40.23
CA PHE A 53 11.79 3.22 39.62
C PHE A 53 10.89 1.99 39.70
N ALA A 54 10.25 1.73 40.86
CA ALA A 54 9.29 0.63 41.01
C ALA A 54 8.08 0.78 40.08
N LEU A 55 7.53 1.99 39.93
CA LEU A 55 6.44 2.28 39.00
C LEU A 55 6.86 2.18 37.53
N LEU A 56 8.11 2.57 37.19
CA LEU A 56 8.67 2.36 35.86
C LEU A 56 8.84 0.87 35.56
N VAL A 57 9.35 0.08 36.50
CA VAL A 57 9.49 -1.38 36.35
C VAL A 57 8.13 -2.06 36.23
N LEU A 58 7.14 -1.66 37.05
CA LEU A 58 5.77 -2.14 36.95
C LEU A 58 5.09 -1.73 35.64
N GLY A 59 5.29 -0.48 35.21
CA GLY A 59 4.81 0.03 33.94
C GLY A 59 5.43 -0.72 32.76
N LEU A 60 6.74 -0.96 32.78
CA LEU A 60 7.45 -1.74 31.77
C LEU A 60 6.99 -3.20 31.79
N GLY A 61 6.75 -3.79 32.96
CA GLY A 61 6.21 -5.14 33.10
C GLY A 61 4.79 -5.29 32.54
N ALA A 62 3.91 -4.31 32.81
CA ALA A 62 2.57 -4.24 32.23
C ALA A 62 2.62 -4.02 30.71
N LEU A 63 3.57 -3.22 30.24
CA LEU A 63 3.79 -2.96 28.82
C LEU A 63 4.27 -4.24 28.12
N LEU A 64 5.31 -4.89 28.63
CA LEU A 64 5.77 -6.19 28.13
C LEU A 64 4.67 -7.26 28.17
N TYR A 65 3.79 -7.22 29.18
CA TYR A 65 2.63 -8.12 29.25
C TYR A 65 1.62 -7.88 28.12
N ASN A 66 1.30 -6.62 27.83
CA ASN A 66 0.38 -6.26 26.75
C ASN A 66 1.00 -6.48 25.36
N TYR A 67 2.33 -6.44 25.24
CA TYR A 67 3.06 -6.65 23.99
C TYR A 67 3.66 -8.06 23.86
N LYS A 68 3.19 -9.05 24.63
CA LYS A 68 3.68 -10.45 24.55
C LYS A 68 3.59 -11.02 23.13
N SER A 69 2.57 -10.65 22.36
CA SER A 69 2.39 -11.07 20.96
C SER A 69 3.45 -10.51 19.99
N LEU A 70 4.19 -9.47 20.38
CA LEU A 70 5.31 -8.96 19.55
C LEU A 70 6.50 -9.92 19.56
N PHE A 71 6.68 -10.69 20.63
CA PHE A 71 7.84 -11.56 20.83
C PHE A 71 7.49 -13.04 20.74
N ILE A 72 6.30 -13.44 21.20
CA ILE A 72 5.84 -14.83 21.22
C ILE A 72 4.74 -14.97 20.16
N ALA A 73 5.01 -15.78 19.14
CA ALA A 73 4.06 -16.07 18.06
C ALA A 73 3.03 -17.12 18.48
N ALA A 74 3.46 -18.15 19.22
CA ALA A 74 2.59 -19.22 19.71
C ALA A 74 3.19 -19.92 20.93
N THR A 75 2.43 -20.80 21.59
CA THR A 75 2.94 -21.69 22.64
C THR A 75 2.47 -23.12 22.40
N VAL A 76 3.38 -24.09 22.45
CA VAL A 76 3.06 -25.52 22.29
C VAL A 76 3.45 -26.25 23.59
N GLN A 77 2.46 -26.81 24.29
CA GLN A 77 2.66 -27.48 25.59
C GLN A 77 3.44 -26.61 26.62
N GLY A 78 3.15 -25.31 26.64
CA GLY A 78 3.81 -24.35 27.53
C GLY A 78 5.20 -23.87 27.08
N LYS A 79 5.72 -24.36 25.95
CA LYS A 79 6.95 -23.85 25.33
C LYS A 79 6.62 -22.77 24.29
N PRO A 80 7.18 -21.55 24.39
CA PRO A 80 6.94 -20.50 23.42
C PRO A 80 7.65 -20.79 22.08
N ILE A 81 6.99 -20.41 20.98
CA ILE A 81 7.56 -20.19 19.66
C ILE A 81 7.73 -18.69 19.51
N TYR A 82 8.95 -18.23 19.32
CA TYR A 82 9.26 -16.83 19.22
C TYR A 82 9.08 -16.31 17.79
N ARG A 83 8.70 -15.04 17.67
CA ARG A 83 8.47 -14.41 16.37
C ARG A 83 9.74 -14.36 15.51
N TRP A 84 10.92 -14.19 16.12
CA TRP A 84 12.19 -14.21 15.37
C TRP A 84 12.50 -15.59 14.78
N GLU A 85 12.00 -16.68 15.37
CA GLU A 85 12.18 -18.04 14.82
C GLU A 85 11.36 -18.17 13.54
N VAL A 86 10.12 -17.68 13.57
CA VAL A 86 9.25 -17.61 12.39
C VAL A 86 9.87 -16.72 11.31
N ILE A 87 10.33 -15.53 11.67
CA ILE A 87 10.98 -14.60 10.72
C ILE A 87 12.21 -15.25 10.09
N ARG A 88 13.08 -15.90 10.88
CA ARG A 88 14.26 -16.59 10.35
C ARG A 88 13.90 -17.66 9.34
N VAL A 89 12.83 -18.43 9.57
CA VAL A 89 12.35 -19.43 8.61
C VAL A 89 11.85 -18.75 7.33
N LEU A 90 11.06 -17.68 7.45
CA LEU A 90 10.57 -16.92 6.29
C LEU A 90 11.70 -16.29 5.48
N GLU A 91 12.68 -15.69 6.17
CA GLU A 91 13.90 -15.15 5.59
C GLU A 91 14.68 -16.22 4.84
N SER A 92 14.88 -17.40 5.42
CA SER A 92 15.59 -18.50 4.75
C SER A 92 14.85 -19.07 3.53
N GLN A 93 13.52 -18.93 3.47
CA GLN A 93 12.70 -19.48 2.38
C GLN A 93 12.47 -18.48 1.26
N LEU A 94 12.23 -17.20 1.60
CA LEU A 94 11.76 -16.17 0.68
C LEU A 94 12.49 -14.83 0.84
N GLY A 95 13.44 -14.70 1.77
CA GLY A 95 14.11 -13.44 2.07
C GLY A 95 14.84 -12.85 0.87
N GLU A 96 15.60 -13.67 0.14
CA GLU A 96 16.32 -13.24 -1.06
C GLU A 96 15.36 -12.71 -2.13
N GLN A 97 14.30 -13.45 -2.45
CA GLN A 97 13.29 -13.03 -3.41
C GLN A 97 12.58 -11.74 -2.97
N ALA A 98 12.21 -11.65 -1.69
CA ALA A 98 11.57 -10.47 -1.13
C ALA A 98 12.48 -9.23 -1.23
N LEU A 99 13.76 -9.37 -0.89
CA LEU A 99 14.73 -8.29 -1.00
C LEU A 99 14.96 -7.87 -2.45
N ASN A 100 15.12 -8.83 -3.37
CA ASN A 100 15.27 -8.55 -4.79
C ASN A 100 14.07 -7.78 -5.34
N ASN A 101 12.85 -8.20 -5.03
CA ASN A 101 11.64 -7.49 -5.44
C ASN A 101 11.58 -6.05 -4.87
N MET A 102 12.02 -5.85 -3.63
CA MET A 102 12.08 -4.53 -3.02
C MET A 102 13.14 -3.63 -3.69
N ILE A 103 14.30 -4.19 -4.03
CA ILE A 103 15.36 -3.49 -4.76
C ILE A 103 14.83 -3.05 -6.13
N GLU A 104 14.20 -3.96 -6.89
CA GLU A 104 13.66 -3.65 -8.21
C GLU A 104 12.59 -2.56 -8.16
N LYS A 105 11.65 -2.66 -7.21
CA LYS A 105 10.65 -1.63 -6.98
C LYS A 105 11.29 -0.27 -6.72
N LYS A 106 12.37 -0.22 -5.92
CA LYS A 106 13.10 1.02 -5.63
C LYS A 106 13.84 1.57 -6.84
N LEU A 107 14.47 0.71 -7.64
CA LEU A 107 15.15 1.12 -8.87
C LEU A 107 14.18 1.74 -9.86
N VAL A 108 13.03 1.12 -10.10
CA VAL A 108 11.97 1.66 -10.97
C VAL A 108 11.47 3.02 -10.47
N GLN A 109 11.23 3.15 -9.16
CA GLN A 109 10.79 4.42 -8.56
C GLN A 109 11.83 5.53 -8.76
N ASN A 110 13.10 5.23 -8.49
CA ASN A 110 14.18 6.20 -8.65
C ASN A 110 14.36 6.61 -10.11
N GLU A 111 14.26 5.65 -11.03
CA GLU A 111 14.40 5.91 -12.46
C GLU A 111 13.23 6.75 -13.00
N ALA A 112 12.01 6.46 -12.57
CA ALA A 112 10.86 7.28 -12.91
C ALA A 112 11.03 8.72 -12.43
N VAL A 113 11.55 8.93 -11.21
CA VAL A 113 11.87 10.27 -10.69
C VAL A 113 12.97 10.93 -11.55
N ALA A 114 14.05 10.21 -11.88
CA ALA A 114 15.14 10.73 -12.70
C ALA A 114 14.66 11.17 -14.09
N LYS A 115 13.71 10.45 -14.68
CA LYS A 115 13.07 10.78 -15.97
C LYS A 115 11.87 11.72 -15.88
N ASN A 116 11.52 12.21 -14.68
CA ASN A 116 10.33 13.03 -14.43
C ASN A 116 9.01 12.37 -14.89
N ILE A 117 8.94 11.04 -14.81
CA ILE A 117 7.73 10.28 -15.10
C ILE A 117 6.83 10.30 -13.87
N VAL A 118 5.64 10.87 -14.05
CA VAL A 118 4.62 10.94 -13.00
C VAL A 118 3.39 10.15 -13.46
N VAL A 119 2.83 9.38 -12.54
CA VAL A 119 1.54 8.71 -12.71
C VAL A 119 0.49 9.50 -11.92
N SER A 120 -0.55 9.97 -12.61
CA SER A 120 -1.62 10.72 -11.96
C SER A 120 -2.55 9.80 -11.16
N GLN A 121 -3.33 10.36 -10.24
CA GLN A 121 -4.33 9.57 -9.51
C GLN A 121 -5.42 9.05 -10.44
N ASP A 122 -5.78 9.80 -11.48
CA ASP A 122 -6.79 9.38 -12.46
C ASP A 122 -6.31 8.18 -13.27
N GLU A 123 -5.03 8.14 -13.67
CA GLU A 123 -4.44 6.99 -14.34
C GLU A 123 -4.47 5.74 -13.44
N ILE A 124 -4.16 5.91 -12.14
CA ILE A 124 -4.24 4.82 -11.17
C ILE A 124 -5.67 4.34 -11.03
N ASN A 125 -6.64 5.25 -10.89
CA ASN A 125 -8.04 4.90 -10.72
C ASN A 125 -8.60 4.18 -11.95
N MET A 126 -8.25 4.62 -13.16
CA MET A 126 -8.65 3.93 -14.40
C MET A 126 -8.09 2.51 -14.45
N LYS A 127 -6.81 2.32 -14.10
CA LYS A 127 -6.20 0.98 -14.06
C LYS A 127 -6.81 0.09 -12.98
N ILE A 128 -7.08 0.64 -11.79
CA ILE A 128 -7.78 -0.09 -10.72
C ILE A 128 -9.14 -0.57 -11.24
N ALA A 129 -9.91 0.29 -11.91
CA ALA A 129 -11.20 -0.09 -12.48
C ALA A 129 -11.06 -1.21 -13.51
N THR A 130 -10.09 -1.14 -14.43
CA THR A 130 -9.83 -2.21 -15.40
C THR A 130 -9.49 -3.55 -14.72
N ILE A 131 -8.64 -3.52 -13.69
CA ILE A 131 -8.27 -4.74 -12.95
C ILE A 131 -9.48 -5.28 -12.17
N GLN A 132 -10.25 -4.39 -11.55
CA GLN A 132 -11.47 -4.74 -10.81
C GLN A 132 -12.50 -5.40 -11.73
N ASP A 133 -12.70 -4.88 -12.94
CA ASP A 133 -13.60 -5.49 -13.93
C ASP A 133 -13.16 -6.92 -14.27
N GLY A 134 -11.85 -7.16 -14.42
CA GLY A 134 -11.30 -8.51 -14.62
C GLY A 134 -11.55 -9.44 -13.43
N ILE A 135 -11.38 -8.95 -12.20
CA ILE A 135 -11.65 -9.71 -10.96
C ILE A 135 -13.14 -10.10 -10.89
N VAL A 136 -14.04 -9.15 -11.20
CA VAL A 136 -15.49 -9.37 -11.19
C VAL A 136 -15.92 -10.36 -12.27
N GLN A 137 -15.35 -10.26 -13.48
CA GLN A 137 -15.58 -11.24 -14.55
C GLN A 137 -15.09 -12.64 -14.15
N GLY A 138 -14.04 -12.73 -13.34
CA GLY A 138 -13.57 -13.98 -12.72
C GLY A 138 -14.45 -14.50 -11.58
N GLY A 139 -15.54 -13.81 -11.22
CA GLY A 139 -16.50 -14.25 -10.21
C GLY A 139 -16.10 -13.94 -8.77
N GLN A 140 -15.14 -13.04 -8.55
CA GLN A 140 -14.72 -12.59 -7.22
C GLN A 140 -15.04 -11.10 -7.01
N THR A 141 -15.26 -10.71 -5.76
CA THR A 141 -15.31 -9.28 -5.38
C THR A 141 -13.91 -8.76 -5.11
N MET A 142 -13.75 -7.43 -5.15
CA MET A 142 -12.46 -6.80 -4.87
C MET A 142 -12.01 -7.07 -3.42
N GLU A 143 -12.95 -7.01 -2.48
CA GLU A 143 -12.70 -7.26 -1.06
C GLU A 143 -12.17 -8.68 -0.83
N GLN A 144 -12.80 -9.67 -1.47
CA GLN A 144 -12.35 -11.07 -1.39
C GLN A 144 -10.96 -11.26 -2.02
N PHE A 145 -10.68 -10.59 -3.14
CA PHE A 145 -9.36 -10.64 -3.78
C PHE A 145 -8.28 -10.08 -2.84
N LEU A 146 -8.53 -8.92 -2.23
CA LEU A 146 -7.59 -8.30 -1.30
C LEU A 146 -7.37 -9.15 -0.05
N GLU A 147 -8.44 -9.71 0.54
CA GLU A 147 -8.35 -10.57 1.72
C GLU A 147 -7.55 -11.85 1.44
N GLN A 148 -7.81 -12.52 0.32
CA GLN A 148 -7.09 -13.74 -0.09
C GLN A 148 -5.59 -13.49 -0.29
N ASN A 149 -5.22 -12.29 -0.75
CA ASN A 149 -3.82 -11.91 -0.94
C ASN A 149 -3.20 -11.27 0.31
N GLY A 150 -3.96 -11.10 1.40
CA GLY A 150 -3.48 -10.46 2.63
C GLY A 150 -3.09 -9.00 2.43
N MET A 151 -3.76 -8.29 1.52
CA MET A 151 -3.43 -6.93 1.10
C MET A 151 -4.50 -5.94 1.53
N THR A 152 -4.07 -4.69 1.79
CA THR A 152 -4.99 -3.57 1.92
C THR A 152 -5.26 -2.90 0.57
N GLU A 153 -6.30 -2.06 0.49
CA GLU A 153 -6.55 -1.24 -0.71
C GLU A 153 -5.34 -0.31 -1.00
N ALA A 154 -4.67 0.18 0.04
CA ALA A 154 -3.48 1.01 -0.11
C ALA A 154 -2.33 0.22 -0.74
N ASP A 155 -2.10 -1.02 -0.30
CA ASP A 155 -1.07 -1.89 -0.88
C ASP A 155 -1.37 -2.18 -2.35
N PHE A 156 -2.64 -2.46 -2.67
CA PHE A 156 -3.06 -2.68 -4.04
C PHE A 156 -2.86 -1.45 -4.92
N ARG A 157 -3.27 -0.27 -4.46
CA ARG A 157 -3.07 1.00 -5.16
C ARG A 157 -1.58 1.28 -5.40
N ASP A 158 -0.73 0.97 -4.44
CA ASP A 158 0.71 1.10 -4.59
C ASP A 158 1.30 0.12 -5.60
N GLN A 159 0.76 -1.10 -5.70
CA GLN A 159 1.11 -2.05 -6.75
C GLN A 159 0.68 -1.56 -8.13
N VAL A 160 -0.57 -1.07 -8.27
CA VAL A 160 -1.06 -0.52 -9.54
C VAL A 160 -0.24 0.69 -9.98
N ARG A 161 0.14 1.57 -9.05
CA ARG A 161 1.06 2.69 -9.34
C ARG A 161 2.40 2.17 -9.85
N HIS A 162 2.94 1.13 -9.24
CA HIS A 162 4.21 0.55 -9.66
C HIS A 162 4.13 -0.03 -11.08
N ILE A 163 3.06 -0.78 -11.40
CA ILE A 163 2.80 -1.30 -12.75
C ILE A 163 2.70 -0.16 -13.76
N ALA A 164 1.95 0.90 -13.44
CA ALA A 164 1.81 2.07 -14.31
C ALA A 164 3.14 2.80 -14.58
N LEU A 165 4.03 2.86 -13.58
CA LEU A 165 5.37 3.42 -13.76
C LEU A 165 6.23 2.57 -14.71
N ILE A 166 6.18 1.25 -14.55
CA ILE A 166 6.90 0.32 -15.44
C ILE A 166 6.42 0.50 -16.87
N GLU A 167 5.11 0.49 -17.10
CA GLU A 167 4.54 0.68 -18.44
C GLU A 167 5.01 1.98 -19.08
N LYS A 168 4.96 3.11 -18.34
CA LYS A 168 5.43 4.40 -18.84
C LYS A 168 6.93 4.41 -19.15
N LEU A 169 7.75 3.76 -18.31
CA LEU A 169 9.18 3.66 -18.53
C LEU A 169 9.52 2.85 -19.78
N MET A 170 8.71 1.84 -20.10
CA MET A 170 8.94 0.89 -21.18
C MET A 170 8.21 1.24 -22.49
N GLN A 171 7.27 2.19 -22.46
CA GLN A 171 6.43 2.55 -23.62
C GLN A 171 7.25 2.88 -24.87
N ASP A 172 8.38 3.58 -24.73
CA ASP A 172 9.25 3.96 -25.86
C ASP A 172 10.28 2.88 -26.23
N LYS A 173 10.39 1.82 -25.41
CA LYS A 173 11.36 0.73 -25.60
C LYS A 173 10.78 -0.47 -26.34
N VAL A 174 9.44 -0.60 -26.39
CA VAL A 174 8.79 -1.75 -27.01
C VAL A 174 7.98 -1.35 -28.23
N THR A 175 8.49 -1.76 -29.38
CA THR A 175 7.80 -1.67 -30.67
C THR A 175 7.74 -3.07 -31.29
N VAL A 176 6.56 -3.47 -31.76
CA VAL A 176 6.35 -4.71 -32.52
C VAL A 176 6.18 -4.34 -33.99
N THR A 177 6.99 -4.92 -34.87
CA THR A 177 6.91 -4.65 -36.31
C THR A 177 5.98 -5.65 -37.02
N GLU A 178 5.52 -5.29 -38.21
CA GLU A 178 4.62 -6.17 -38.98
C GLU A 178 5.34 -7.45 -39.45
N GLU A 179 6.65 -7.37 -39.67
CA GLU A 179 7.49 -8.52 -40.02
C GLU A 179 7.54 -9.54 -38.90
N GLU A 180 7.66 -9.09 -37.64
CA GLU A 180 7.68 -9.97 -36.47
C GLU A 180 6.34 -10.68 -36.27
N ILE A 181 5.23 -9.98 -36.54
CA ILE A 181 3.88 -10.56 -36.48
C ILE A 181 3.75 -11.65 -37.56
N THR A 182 4.13 -11.35 -38.79
CA THR A 182 4.06 -12.30 -39.90
C THR A 182 4.93 -13.52 -39.64
N GLN A 183 6.16 -13.32 -39.19
CA GLN A 183 7.08 -14.39 -38.83
C GLN A 183 6.52 -15.25 -37.69
N TYR A 184 5.97 -14.63 -36.64
CA TYR A 184 5.37 -15.38 -35.54
C TYR A 184 4.21 -16.25 -36.01
N ILE A 185 3.30 -15.71 -36.83
CA ILE A 185 2.18 -16.49 -37.38
C ILE A 185 2.72 -17.64 -38.24
N GLU A 186 3.69 -17.40 -39.11
CA GLU A 186 4.29 -18.43 -39.96
C GLU A 186 4.95 -19.57 -39.17
N GLU A 187 5.76 -19.24 -38.16
CA GLU A 187 6.47 -20.22 -37.33
C GLU A 187 5.53 -21.00 -36.41
N ASN A 188 4.38 -20.43 -36.06
CA ASN A 188 3.46 -21.01 -35.07
C ASN A 188 2.17 -21.59 -35.68
N LYS A 189 1.97 -21.49 -37.00
CA LYS A 189 0.81 -22.02 -37.74
C LYS A 189 0.49 -23.48 -37.42
N GLU A 190 1.50 -24.33 -37.24
CA GLU A 190 1.31 -25.75 -36.93
C GLU A 190 0.85 -26.00 -35.49
N ASN A 191 1.34 -25.18 -34.55
CA ASN A 191 1.03 -25.31 -33.12
C ASN A 191 -0.28 -24.61 -32.74
N PHE A 192 -0.66 -23.57 -33.48
CA PHE A 192 -1.83 -22.73 -33.21
C PHE A 192 -2.62 -22.47 -34.50
N PRO A 193 -3.30 -23.51 -35.05
CA PRO A 193 -4.05 -23.40 -36.30
C PRO A 193 -5.25 -22.43 -36.24
N GLU A 194 -5.64 -22.02 -35.04
CA GLU A 194 -6.66 -21.00 -34.77
C GLU A 194 -6.17 -19.56 -34.95
N ILE A 195 -4.84 -19.33 -34.98
CA ILE A 195 -4.27 -18.02 -35.26
C ILE A 195 -4.27 -17.79 -36.77
N THR A 196 -5.22 -16.97 -37.22
CA THR A 196 -5.36 -16.56 -38.62
C THR A 196 -4.52 -15.31 -38.91
N ASP A 197 -4.08 -15.15 -40.16
CA ASP A 197 -3.41 -13.92 -40.63
C ASP A 197 -4.43 -12.85 -41.08
N ASP A 198 -5.49 -12.68 -40.28
CA ASP A 198 -6.46 -11.61 -40.44
C ASP A 198 -6.23 -10.52 -39.38
N GLU A 199 -7.02 -9.45 -39.42
CA GLU A 199 -6.88 -8.31 -38.50
C GLU A 199 -6.97 -8.74 -37.02
N GLN A 200 -7.83 -9.69 -36.69
CA GLN A 200 -8.04 -10.15 -35.31
C GLN A 200 -6.86 -11.01 -34.84
N GLY A 201 -6.44 -11.99 -35.64
CA GLY A 201 -5.31 -12.85 -35.31
C GLY A 201 -3.99 -12.07 -35.23
N ARG A 202 -3.74 -11.16 -36.17
CA ARG A 202 -2.57 -10.25 -36.12
C ARG A 202 -2.61 -9.33 -34.91
N SER A 203 -3.78 -8.86 -34.47
CA SER A 203 -3.91 -8.05 -33.24
C SER A 203 -3.57 -8.85 -31.98
N LEU A 204 -4.06 -10.09 -31.88
CA LEU A 204 -3.73 -10.99 -30.76
C LEU A 204 -2.24 -11.31 -30.70
N VAL A 205 -1.63 -11.62 -31.85
CA VAL A 205 -0.19 -11.86 -31.96
C VAL A 205 0.60 -10.61 -31.59
N ARG A 206 0.18 -9.44 -32.07
CA ARG A 206 0.82 -8.16 -31.72
C ARG A 206 0.83 -7.92 -30.21
N GLU A 207 -0.30 -8.15 -29.54
CA GLU A 207 -0.36 -7.99 -28.08
C GLU A 207 0.51 -9.02 -27.36
N SER A 208 0.48 -10.29 -27.77
CA SER A 208 1.35 -11.34 -27.21
C SER A 208 2.84 -11.02 -27.35
N LEU A 209 3.26 -10.60 -28.56
CA LEU A 209 4.64 -10.18 -28.84
C LEU A 209 5.01 -8.95 -28.02
N LYS A 210 4.11 -7.97 -27.91
CA LYS A 210 4.32 -6.78 -27.09
C LYS A 210 4.55 -7.16 -25.63
N GLN A 211 3.72 -8.02 -25.04
CA GLN A 211 3.89 -8.49 -23.66
C GLN A 211 5.22 -9.23 -23.46
N THR A 212 5.58 -10.09 -24.42
CA THR A 212 6.85 -10.83 -24.39
C THR A 212 8.05 -9.88 -24.43
N LYS A 213 8.05 -8.92 -25.35
CA LYS A 213 9.10 -7.91 -25.45
C LYS A 213 9.16 -7.00 -24.22
N MET A 214 8.02 -6.56 -23.70
CA MET A 214 7.95 -5.78 -22.45
C MET A 214 8.63 -6.51 -21.30
N SER A 215 8.37 -7.81 -21.14
CA SER A 215 8.99 -8.62 -20.09
C SER A 215 10.52 -8.73 -20.27
N GLN A 216 10.97 -8.97 -21.50
CA GLN A 216 12.40 -9.08 -21.82
C GLN A 216 13.15 -7.75 -21.64
N GLU A 217 12.60 -6.66 -22.20
CA GLU A 217 13.17 -5.32 -22.06
C GLU A 217 13.17 -4.87 -20.60
N TYR A 218 12.11 -5.19 -19.84
CA TYR A 218 12.07 -4.90 -18.40
C TYR A 218 13.16 -5.65 -17.64
N TYR A 219 13.35 -6.95 -17.90
CA TYR A 219 14.41 -7.74 -17.28
C TYR A 219 15.81 -7.14 -17.55
N ASN A 220 16.09 -6.81 -18.81
CA ASN A 220 17.35 -6.18 -19.21
C ASN A 220 17.52 -4.81 -18.54
N TYR A 221 16.47 -4.00 -18.54
CA TYR A 221 16.50 -2.67 -17.95
C TYR A 221 16.73 -2.69 -16.45
N ILE A 222 16.12 -3.63 -15.73
CA ILE A 222 16.39 -3.83 -14.30
C ILE A 222 17.85 -4.23 -14.06
N ALA A 223 18.42 -5.10 -14.90
CA ALA A 223 19.84 -5.47 -14.78
C ALA A 223 20.77 -4.26 -15.00
N GLU A 224 20.46 -3.41 -15.97
CA GLU A 224 21.16 -2.14 -16.18
C GLU A 224 21.03 -1.22 -14.96
N LEU A 225 19.83 -1.04 -14.43
CA LEU A 225 19.58 -0.21 -13.25
C LEU A 225 20.26 -0.76 -11.99
N LYS A 226 20.35 -2.08 -11.82
CA LYS A 226 21.10 -2.70 -10.70
C LYS A 226 22.59 -2.36 -10.80
N THR A 227 23.15 -2.38 -12.01
CA THR A 227 24.56 -2.05 -12.27
C THR A 227 24.84 -0.56 -12.09
N ALA A 228 23.97 0.30 -12.63
CA ALA A 228 24.12 1.75 -12.55
C ALA A 228 23.76 2.31 -11.16
N GLY A 229 22.83 1.67 -10.46
CA GLY A 229 22.22 2.15 -9.22
C GLY A 229 23.05 1.94 -7.95
N ASN A 230 24.29 1.44 -8.06
CA ASN A 230 25.17 1.17 -6.91
C ASN A 230 24.47 0.37 -5.80
N VAL A 231 23.75 -0.70 -6.17
CA VAL A 231 23.01 -1.52 -5.21
C VAL A 231 24.00 -2.21 -4.27
N ASN A 232 23.98 -1.84 -2.97
CA ASN A 232 24.79 -2.46 -1.95
C ASN A 232 23.93 -3.38 -1.06
N VAL A 233 24.07 -4.69 -1.26
CA VAL A 233 23.36 -5.70 -0.48
C VAL A 233 24.21 -6.07 0.74
N LEU A 234 23.68 -5.78 1.94
CA LEU A 234 24.39 -5.98 3.21
C LEU A 234 24.01 -7.26 3.94
N ILE A 235 22.95 -7.93 3.50
CA ILE A 235 22.39 -9.12 4.14
C ILE A 235 22.29 -10.20 3.07
N ASN A 236 22.76 -11.39 3.40
CA ASN A 236 22.53 -12.60 2.63
C ASN A 236 21.62 -13.51 3.45
N TYR A 237 20.56 -14.04 2.81
CA TYR A 237 19.53 -14.84 3.47
C TYR A 237 19.84 -16.33 3.45
#